data_AF-A0A1G7EFD9-F1
#
_entry.id   AF-A0A1G7EFD9-F1
#
_cell.length_a   1.000
_cell.length_b   1.000
_cell.length_c   1.000
_cell.angle_alpha   90.00
_cell.angle_beta   90.00
_cell.angle_gamma   90.00
#
_symmetry.space_group_name_H-M   'P 1'
#
loop_
_entity.id
_entity.type
_entity.pdbx_description
1 polymer ?
#
loop_
_entity_poly.entity_id
_entity_poly.type
_entity_poly.pdbx_seq_one_letter_code
_entity_poly.pdbx_strand_id
1 'polypeptide(L)'
;MLHEETVEASTLALIRRLMADENLAEFYLVVGTALSLKLGHRISVDIDLFTGKDFDSAAVSEHLKVVYGLTDEKTVKNGVFGFIDDVKVDFISHQYPLIKPVELTSGIRMLSLEDIGAMKLSAIVQNGSRIKDFIYVYSLLEKLPLGLLVKAYTDKYLQASPQIAKTSLLYHQDIDFSVPIKLLDRKLDWQETSMRLSQAVHRP
;
A
#
# COMPACT_ATOMS: atom_id res chain seq x y z
N MET A 1 10.21 15.80 -1.26
CA MET A 1 11.42 14.97 -1.06
C MET A 1 10.94 13.62 -0.53
N LEU A 2 11.57 12.51 -0.91
CA LEU A 2 11.20 11.19 -0.38
C LEU A 2 11.87 10.94 0.97
N HIS A 3 11.17 10.24 1.85
CA HIS A 3 11.68 9.74 3.12
C HIS A 3 12.44 8.42 2.90
N GLU A 4 13.59 8.50 2.25
CA GLU A 4 14.43 7.34 1.89
C GLU A 4 14.88 6.54 3.13
N GLU A 5 14.95 7.17 4.30
CA GLU A 5 15.23 6.54 5.60
C GLU A 5 14.17 5.52 6.04
N THR A 6 13.01 5.47 5.37
CA THR A 6 11.94 4.51 5.68
C THR A 6 12.14 3.13 5.06
N VAL A 7 13.14 2.99 4.20
CA VAL A 7 13.38 1.78 3.41
C VAL A 7 14.89 1.48 3.44
N GLU A 8 15.26 0.20 3.54
CA GLU A 8 16.67 -0.19 3.46
C GLU A 8 17.28 0.26 2.12
N ALA A 9 18.56 0.64 2.11
CA ALA A 9 19.21 1.18 0.92
C ALA A 9 19.19 0.19 -0.26
N SER A 10 19.33 -1.11 0.02
CA SER A 10 19.22 -2.19 -0.98
C SER A 10 17.81 -2.28 -1.56
N THR A 11 16.78 -2.23 -0.72
CA THR A 11 15.37 -2.21 -1.15
C THR A 11 15.06 -0.98 -2.01
N LEU A 12 15.55 0.21 -1.63
CA LEU A 12 15.38 1.41 -2.43
C LEU A 12 16.09 1.31 -3.80
N ALA A 13 17.29 0.73 -3.83
CA ALA A 13 18.00 0.47 -5.08
C ALA A 13 17.21 -0.51 -5.98
N LEU A 14 16.64 -1.58 -5.40
CA LEU A 14 15.77 -2.51 -6.11
C LEU A 14 14.52 -1.80 -6.67
N ILE A 15 13.83 -0.97 -5.88
CA ILE A 15 12.69 -0.18 -6.35
C ILE A 15 13.10 0.67 -7.56
N ARG A 16 14.24 1.36 -7.52
CA ARG A 16 14.70 2.19 -8.64
C ARG A 16 15.00 1.36 -9.89
N ARG A 17 15.58 0.15 -9.74
CA ARG A 17 15.79 -0.77 -10.87
C ARG A 17 14.47 -1.21 -11.50
N LEU A 18 13.52 -1.69 -10.68
CA LEU A 18 12.20 -2.10 -11.14
C LEU A 18 11.44 -0.95 -11.82
N MET A 19 11.59 0.28 -11.32
CA MET A 19 10.98 1.47 -11.91
C MET A 19 11.61 1.84 -13.26
N ALA A 20 12.90 1.56 -13.47
CA ALA A 20 13.59 1.86 -14.72
C ALA A 20 13.34 0.80 -15.82
N ASP A 21 12.76 -0.35 -15.48
CA ASP A 21 12.52 -1.45 -16.42
C ASP A 21 11.33 -1.17 -17.34
N GLU A 22 11.57 -1.21 -18.65
CA GLU A 22 10.55 -0.98 -19.67
C GLU A 22 9.46 -2.06 -19.67
N ASN A 23 9.79 -3.31 -19.32
CA ASN A 23 8.80 -4.39 -19.18
C ASN A 23 7.88 -4.19 -17.98
N LEU A 24 8.27 -3.31 -17.05
CA LEU A 24 7.51 -2.98 -15.84
C LEU A 24 7.03 -1.52 -15.84
N ALA A 25 7.04 -0.85 -16.99
CA ALA A 25 6.69 0.58 -17.12
C ALA A 25 5.25 0.89 -16.67
N GLU A 26 4.36 -0.09 -16.79
CA GLU A 26 2.93 0.01 -16.43
C GLU A 26 2.67 -0.23 -14.94
N PHE A 27 3.69 -0.63 -14.17
CA PHE A 27 3.59 -0.84 -12.74
C PHE A 27 4.01 0.40 -11.95
N TYR A 28 3.34 0.62 -10.83
CA TYR A 28 3.61 1.71 -9.90
C TYR A 28 3.65 1.19 -8.46
N LEU A 29 4.49 1.82 -7.65
CA LEU A 29 4.65 1.50 -6.23
C LEU A 29 3.41 1.95 -5.45
N VAL A 30 2.90 1.06 -4.61
CA VAL A 30 1.65 1.27 -3.86
C VAL A 30 1.79 0.98 -2.36
N VAL A 31 0.66 1.10 -1.66
CA VAL A 31 0.43 0.54 -0.32
C VAL A 31 1.49 1.01 0.67
N GLY A 32 2.23 0.10 1.31
CA GLY A 32 3.01 0.41 2.51
C GLY A 32 4.24 1.23 2.22
N THR A 33 4.96 0.83 1.17
CA THR A 33 6.25 1.39 0.80
C THR A 33 6.09 2.72 0.08
N ALA A 34 5.07 2.87 -0.76
CA ALA A 34 4.74 4.19 -1.31
C ALA A 34 4.37 5.19 -0.20
N LEU A 35 3.57 4.75 0.79
CA LEU A 35 3.16 5.62 1.87
C LEU A 35 4.30 5.95 2.85
N SER A 36 5.21 5.01 3.10
CA SER A 36 6.38 5.24 3.95
C SER A 36 7.29 6.29 3.31
N LEU A 37 7.65 6.11 2.04
CA LEU A 37 8.47 7.07 1.30
C LEU A 37 7.82 8.46 1.20
N LYS A 38 6.48 8.54 1.16
CA LYS A 38 5.76 9.82 1.12
C LYS A 38 5.64 10.53 2.46
N LEU A 39 5.48 9.78 3.56
CA LEU A 39 5.12 10.36 4.86
C LEU A 39 6.16 10.23 5.96
N GLY A 40 7.20 9.40 5.80
CA GLY A 40 8.21 9.21 6.85
C GLY A 40 7.69 8.51 8.10
N HIS A 41 6.55 7.83 8.02
CA HIS A 41 5.81 7.43 9.23
C HIS A 41 6.27 6.10 9.85
N ARG A 42 6.94 5.22 9.07
CA ARG A 42 7.42 3.91 9.53
C ARG A 42 8.44 3.29 8.59
N ILE A 43 9.11 2.25 9.06
CA ILE A 43 9.89 1.36 8.19
C ILE A 43 8.97 0.48 7.34
N SER A 44 9.27 0.36 6.04
CA SER A 44 8.67 -0.61 5.12
C SER A 44 9.74 -1.53 4.55
N VAL A 45 9.39 -2.82 4.38
CA VAL A 45 10.35 -3.88 4.02
C VAL A 45 9.92 -4.68 2.79
N ASP A 46 8.70 -4.46 2.30
CA ASP A 46 8.13 -5.16 1.15
C ASP A 46 8.08 -4.21 -0.06
N ILE A 47 7.91 -4.74 -1.27
CA ILE A 47 7.66 -3.95 -2.48
C ILE A 47 6.35 -4.44 -3.11
N ASP A 48 5.33 -3.58 -3.07
CA ASP A 48 4.06 -3.81 -3.75
C ASP A 48 4.01 -2.96 -5.04
N LEU A 49 4.04 -3.60 -6.21
CA LEU A 49 3.95 -2.96 -7.52
C LEU A 49 2.66 -3.34 -8.24
N PHE A 50 1.74 -2.39 -8.36
CA PHE A 50 0.43 -2.68 -8.94
C PHE A 50 0.30 -2.01 -10.31
N THR A 51 -0.62 -2.52 -11.13
CA THR A 51 -1.01 -1.90 -12.38
C THR A 51 -2.53 -1.92 -12.54
N GLY A 52 -3.08 -0.93 -13.24
CA GLY A 52 -4.50 -0.86 -13.57
C GLY A 52 -4.86 -1.66 -14.83
N LYS A 53 -3.85 -2.19 -15.53
CA LYS A 53 -4.02 -3.00 -16.74
C LYS A 53 -3.93 -4.48 -16.41
N ASP A 54 -4.48 -5.31 -17.29
CA ASP A 54 -4.16 -6.75 -17.25
C ASP A 54 -2.72 -6.99 -17.72
N PHE A 55 -2.12 -8.09 -17.30
CA PHE A 55 -0.79 -8.50 -17.75
C PHE A 55 -0.64 -10.02 -17.77
N ASP A 56 0.25 -10.51 -18.62
CA ASP A 56 0.62 -11.92 -18.64
C ASP A 56 1.51 -12.23 -17.42
N SER A 57 0.90 -12.82 -16.39
CA SER A 57 1.60 -13.12 -15.15
C SER A 57 2.72 -14.15 -15.34
N ALA A 58 2.62 -15.05 -16.32
CA ALA A 58 3.70 -16.00 -16.62
C ALA A 58 4.89 -15.28 -17.27
N ALA A 59 4.63 -14.37 -18.22
CA ALA A 59 5.68 -13.58 -18.85
C ALA A 59 6.39 -12.65 -17.86
N VAL A 60 5.65 -11.99 -16.97
CA VAL A 60 6.23 -11.13 -15.92
C VAL A 60 7.04 -11.97 -14.92
N SER A 61 6.52 -13.12 -14.48
CA SER A 61 7.26 -14.04 -13.60
C SER A 61 8.58 -14.48 -14.23
N GLU A 62 8.57 -14.90 -15.50
CA GLU A 62 9.79 -15.32 -16.19
C GLU A 62 10.80 -14.18 -16.33
N HIS A 63 10.35 -12.98 -16.70
CA HIS A 63 11.20 -11.79 -16.75
C HIS A 63 11.84 -11.50 -15.39
N LEU A 64 11.06 -11.53 -14.31
CA LEU A 64 11.54 -11.30 -12.96
C LEU A 64 12.55 -12.36 -12.52
N LYS A 65 12.37 -13.63 -12.87
CA LYS A 65 13.38 -14.68 -12.63
C LYS A 65 14.68 -14.40 -13.36
N VAL A 66 14.61 -14.16 -14.66
CA VAL A 66 15.79 -14.08 -15.52
C VAL A 66 16.60 -12.82 -15.22
N VAL A 67 15.93 -11.69 -15.00
CA VAL A 67 16.59 -10.38 -14.85
C VAL A 67 16.90 -10.04 -13.39
N TYR A 68 16.07 -10.51 -12.44
CA TYR A 68 16.19 -10.13 -11.03
C TYR A 68 16.42 -11.31 -10.09
N GLY A 69 16.38 -12.55 -10.57
CA GLY A 69 16.58 -13.72 -9.72
C GLY A 69 15.41 -13.97 -8.76
N LEU A 70 14.16 -13.76 -9.19
CA LEU A 70 12.97 -14.06 -8.40
C LEU A 70 12.99 -15.50 -7.84
N THR A 71 12.81 -15.64 -6.52
CA THR A 71 12.73 -16.92 -5.80
C THR A 71 11.38 -17.11 -5.10
N ASP A 72 11.11 -18.34 -4.67
CA ASP A 72 9.89 -18.76 -3.96
C ASP A 72 8.60 -18.28 -4.63
N GLU A 73 8.59 -18.35 -5.95
CA GLU A 73 7.56 -17.69 -6.71
C GLU A 73 6.20 -18.37 -6.60
N LYS A 74 5.17 -17.54 -6.70
CA LYS A 74 3.80 -17.97 -6.90
C LYS A 74 3.17 -17.08 -7.96
N THR A 75 2.66 -17.73 -9.00
CA THR A 75 1.96 -17.05 -10.08
C THR A 75 0.48 -17.42 -10.04
N VAL A 76 -0.37 -16.40 -10.11
CA VAL A 76 -1.82 -16.53 -10.30
C VAL A 76 -2.23 -15.67 -11.49
N LYS A 77 -3.49 -15.76 -11.93
CA LYS A 77 -3.97 -15.07 -13.15
C LYS A 77 -3.63 -13.56 -13.18
N ASN A 78 -3.75 -12.89 -12.05
CA ASN A 78 -3.62 -11.43 -11.93
C ASN A 78 -2.47 -11.01 -11.01
N GLY A 79 -1.49 -11.88 -10.77
CA GLY A 79 -0.40 -11.55 -9.89
C GLY A 79 0.78 -12.51 -9.87
N VAL A 80 1.94 -11.95 -9.55
CA VAL A 80 3.21 -12.64 -9.33
C VAL A 80 3.71 -12.25 -7.94
N PHE A 81 4.07 -13.24 -7.15
CA PHE A 81 4.56 -13.08 -5.78
C PHE A 81 5.88 -13.82 -5.64
N GLY A 82 6.78 -13.31 -4.80
CA GLY A 82 8.03 -14.01 -4.48
C GLY A 82 9.01 -13.09 -3.78
N PHE A 83 10.30 -13.39 -3.91
CA PHE A 83 11.38 -12.63 -3.31
C PHE A 83 12.46 -12.28 -4.34
N ILE A 84 12.99 -11.07 -4.25
CA ILE A 84 14.16 -10.61 -5.02
C ILE A 84 15.12 -10.01 -4.00
N ASP A 85 16.37 -10.52 -3.94
CA ASP A 85 17.37 -10.07 -2.95
C ASP A 85 16.84 -10.10 -1.50
N ASP A 86 16.12 -11.17 -1.13
CA ASP A 86 15.41 -11.36 0.15
C ASP A 86 14.29 -10.33 0.46
N VAL A 87 13.98 -9.45 -0.48
CA VAL A 87 12.87 -8.50 -0.38
C VAL A 87 11.62 -9.14 -0.97
N LYS A 88 10.53 -9.16 -0.20
CA LYS A 88 9.23 -9.62 -0.70
C LYS A 88 8.73 -8.69 -1.79
N VAL A 89 8.34 -9.24 -2.94
CA VAL A 89 7.78 -8.50 -4.07
C VAL A 89 6.41 -9.04 -4.47
N ASP A 90 5.45 -8.15 -4.59
CA ASP A 90 4.08 -8.46 -5.02
C ASP A 90 3.74 -7.62 -6.27
N PHE A 91 3.54 -8.28 -7.41
CA PHE A 91 3.07 -7.66 -8.65
C PHE A 91 1.60 -8.01 -8.86
N ILE A 92 0.70 -7.02 -8.88
CA ILE A 92 -0.75 -7.28 -8.95
C ILE A 92 -1.43 -6.41 -10.00
N SER A 93 -2.33 -7.04 -10.77
CA SER A 93 -3.26 -6.35 -11.64
C SER A 93 -4.48 -5.93 -10.81
N HIS A 94 -4.46 -4.67 -10.38
CA HIS A 94 -5.51 -4.03 -9.57
C HIS A 94 -6.37 -3.13 -10.46
N GLN A 95 -7.19 -3.76 -11.30
CA GLN A 95 -8.00 -3.17 -12.38
C GLN A 95 -9.17 -2.31 -11.88
N TYR A 96 -8.87 -1.35 -11.00
CA TYR A 96 -9.77 -0.32 -10.51
C TYR A 96 -9.29 1.05 -10.98
N PRO A 97 -10.20 2.01 -11.24
CA PRO A 97 -9.82 3.32 -11.71
C PRO A 97 -8.85 4.00 -10.73
N LEU A 98 -7.90 4.76 -11.27
CA LEU A 98 -7.06 5.64 -10.48
C LEU A 98 -7.87 6.86 -10.05
N ILE A 99 -7.78 7.25 -8.78
CA ILE A 99 -8.46 8.43 -8.26
C ILE A 99 -7.70 9.70 -8.68
N LYS A 100 -6.38 9.62 -8.73
CA LYS A 100 -5.51 10.67 -9.26
C LYS A 100 -4.46 10.10 -10.21
N PRO A 101 -3.86 10.94 -11.09
CA PRO A 101 -2.74 10.53 -11.91
C PRO A 101 -1.59 9.95 -11.08
N VAL A 102 -0.85 9.00 -11.65
CA VAL A 102 0.37 8.45 -11.05
C VAL A 102 1.40 9.57 -10.88
N GLU A 103 1.97 9.68 -9.70
CA GLU A 103 2.99 10.67 -9.38
C GLU A 103 4.39 10.09 -9.65
N LEU A 104 5.22 10.80 -10.44
CA LEU A 104 6.62 10.45 -10.63
C LEU A 104 7.48 11.32 -9.73
N THR A 105 8.11 10.72 -8.71
CA THR A 105 9.02 11.43 -7.79
C THR A 105 10.33 10.67 -7.69
N SER A 106 11.45 11.35 -7.97
CA SER A 106 12.80 10.77 -7.93
C SER A 106 12.92 9.47 -8.74
N GLY A 107 12.25 9.40 -9.90
CA GLY A 107 12.24 8.22 -10.77
C GLY A 107 11.31 7.08 -10.32
N ILE A 108 10.55 7.25 -9.23
CA ILE A 108 9.63 6.25 -8.71
C ILE A 108 8.19 6.66 -9.03
N ARG A 109 7.47 5.79 -9.74
CA ARG A 109 6.04 5.93 -10.00
C ARG A 109 5.26 5.49 -8.76
N MET A 110 4.43 6.37 -8.20
CA MET A 110 3.64 6.08 -7.00
C MET A 110 2.20 6.54 -7.13
N LEU A 111 1.29 5.84 -6.45
CA LEU A 111 -0.09 6.29 -6.30
C LEU A 111 -0.24 7.46 -5.33
N SER A 112 -1.30 8.23 -5.52
CA SER A 112 -1.70 9.33 -4.64
C SER A 112 -2.08 8.85 -3.24
N LEU A 113 -2.09 9.78 -2.27
CA LEU A 113 -2.55 9.47 -0.91
C LEU A 113 -4.03 9.05 -0.89
N GLU A 114 -4.86 9.62 -1.77
CA GLU A 114 -6.26 9.25 -1.93
C GLU A 114 -6.43 7.81 -2.43
N ASP A 115 -5.67 7.42 -3.45
CA ASP A 115 -5.66 6.05 -3.97
C ASP A 115 -5.20 5.04 -2.90
N ILE A 116 -4.10 5.35 -2.21
CA ILE A 116 -3.59 4.49 -1.13
C ILE A 116 -4.63 4.39 0.01
N GLY A 117 -5.25 5.51 0.40
CA GLY A 117 -6.30 5.53 1.41
C GLY A 117 -7.52 4.71 1.03
N ALA A 118 -7.97 4.81 -0.22
CA ALA A 118 -9.05 3.98 -0.77
C ALA A 118 -8.69 2.49 -0.67
N MET A 119 -7.47 2.12 -1.05
CA MET A 119 -6.99 0.74 -0.97
C MET A 119 -6.93 0.24 0.49
N LYS A 120 -6.56 1.10 1.44
CA LYS A 120 -6.52 0.74 2.86
C LYS A 120 -7.90 0.57 3.48
N LEU A 121 -8.86 1.43 3.14
CA LEU A 121 -10.25 1.22 3.54
C LEU A 121 -10.80 -0.10 2.98
N SER A 122 -10.51 -0.40 1.71
CA SER A 122 -10.89 -1.67 1.10
C SER A 122 -10.26 -2.88 1.81
N ALA A 123 -8.98 -2.81 2.15
CA ALA A 123 -8.28 -3.86 2.88
C ALA A 123 -8.90 -4.11 4.27
N ILE A 124 -9.22 -3.05 5.03
CA ILE A 124 -9.86 -3.17 6.35
C ILE A 124 -11.26 -3.77 6.25
N VAL A 125 -12.04 -3.35 5.25
CA VAL A 125 -13.40 -3.89 5.02
C VAL A 125 -13.35 -5.39 4.69
N GLN A 126 -12.37 -5.81 3.89
CA GLN A 126 -12.21 -7.23 3.51
C GLN A 126 -11.56 -8.07 4.61
N ASN A 127 -10.62 -7.50 5.35
CA ASN A 127 -9.88 -8.15 6.42
C ASN A 127 -9.45 -7.14 7.49
N GLY A 128 -10.28 -7.03 8.54
CA GLY A 128 -10.07 -6.13 9.67
C GLY A 128 -9.05 -6.59 10.71
N SER A 129 -8.33 -7.70 10.50
CA SER A 129 -7.38 -8.20 11.52
C SER A 129 -5.99 -7.55 11.46
N ARG A 130 -5.66 -6.84 10.37
CA ARG A 130 -4.31 -6.33 10.11
C ARG A 130 -4.10 -4.96 10.75
N ILE A 131 -3.44 -4.93 11.91
CA ILE A 131 -3.14 -3.66 12.62
C ILE A 131 -2.45 -2.60 11.74
N LYS A 132 -1.58 -3.04 10.82
CA LYS A 132 -0.86 -2.16 9.87
C LYS A 132 -1.83 -1.28 9.07
N ASP A 133 -2.98 -1.81 8.66
CA ASP A 133 -3.92 -1.08 7.81
C ASP A 133 -4.60 0.08 8.57
N PHE A 134 -4.91 -0.10 9.86
CA PHE A 134 -5.43 0.97 10.71
C PHE A 134 -4.39 2.07 10.95
N ILE A 135 -3.12 1.71 11.14
CA ILE A 135 -2.01 2.65 11.32
C ILE A 135 -1.78 3.48 10.05
N TYR A 136 -1.92 2.87 8.87
CA TYR A 136 -1.85 3.60 7.61
C TYR A 136 -2.99 4.62 7.48
N VAL A 137 -4.22 4.24 7.82
CA VAL A 137 -5.35 5.20 7.82
C VAL A 137 -5.10 6.32 8.82
N TYR A 138 -4.65 6.02 10.04
CA TYR A 138 -4.27 7.05 11.02
C TYR A 138 -3.24 8.03 10.43
N SER A 139 -2.19 7.53 9.78
CA SER A 139 -1.12 8.37 9.22
C SER A 139 -1.61 9.23 8.06
N LEU A 140 -2.55 8.71 7.26
CA LEU A 140 -3.23 9.46 6.20
C LEU A 140 -4.14 10.56 6.74
N LEU A 141 -4.77 10.35 7.90
CA LEU A 141 -5.66 11.33 8.52
C LEU A 141 -4.94 12.61 8.98
N GLU A 142 -3.62 12.58 9.11
CA GLU A 142 -2.78 13.76 9.36
C GLU A 142 -2.56 14.63 8.11
N LYS A 143 -2.97 14.13 6.93
CA LYS A 143 -2.84 14.82 5.64
C LYS A 143 -4.18 15.06 4.95
N LEU A 144 -5.14 14.15 5.12
CA LEU A 144 -6.44 14.19 4.44
C LEU A 144 -7.57 13.91 5.44
N PRO A 145 -8.69 14.67 5.40
CA PRO A 145 -9.88 14.32 6.16
C PRO A 145 -10.46 12.97 5.72
N LEU A 146 -11.13 12.26 6.64
CA LEU A 146 -11.68 10.93 6.37
C LEU A 146 -12.72 10.97 5.25
N GLY A 147 -13.48 12.07 5.13
CA GLY A 147 -14.44 12.27 4.05
C GLY A 147 -13.82 12.16 2.66
N LEU A 148 -12.59 12.65 2.46
CA LEU A 148 -11.88 12.50 1.18
C LEU A 148 -11.42 11.06 0.94
N LEU A 149 -10.94 10.36 1.97
CA LEU A 149 -10.53 8.96 1.86
C LEU A 149 -11.74 8.06 1.54
N VAL A 150 -12.87 8.28 2.21
CA VAL A 150 -14.11 7.55 1.97
C VAL A 150 -14.68 7.85 0.59
N LYS A 151 -14.62 9.10 0.13
CA LYS A 151 -15.00 9.45 -1.25
C LYS A 151 -14.11 8.73 -2.28
N ALA A 152 -12.79 8.78 -2.09
CA ALA A 152 -11.85 8.07 -2.95
C ALA A 152 -12.12 6.55 -2.97
N TYR A 153 -12.46 5.97 -1.82
CA TYR A 153 -12.87 4.57 -1.70
C TYR A 153 -14.13 4.25 -2.53
N THR A 154 -15.19 5.05 -2.43
CA THR A 154 -16.42 4.81 -3.20
C THR A 154 -16.25 5.09 -4.69
N ASP A 155 -15.40 6.04 -5.06
CA ASP A 155 -15.09 6.33 -6.47
C ASP A 155 -14.25 5.20 -7.09
N LYS A 156 -13.34 4.59 -6.30
CA LYS A 156 -12.46 3.50 -6.75
C LYS A 156 -13.20 2.17 -6.85
N TYR A 157 -14.09 1.90 -5.90
CA TYR A 157 -14.81 0.64 -5.77
C TYR A 157 -16.32 0.90 -5.88
N LEU A 158 -16.88 0.82 -7.10
CA LEU A 158 -18.25 1.26 -7.39
C LEU A 158 -19.37 0.64 -6.52
N GLN A 159 -19.16 -0.56 -5.98
CA GLN A 159 -20.14 -1.26 -5.12
C GLN A 159 -19.83 -1.12 -3.62
N ALA A 160 -18.85 -0.28 -3.28
CA ALA A 160 -18.44 -0.09 -1.91
C ALA A 160 -19.40 0.80 -1.13
N SER A 161 -19.62 0.44 0.14
CA SER A 161 -20.43 1.23 1.05
C SER A 161 -19.56 2.16 1.90
N PRO A 162 -19.78 3.49 1.87
CA PRO A 162 -19.05 4.42 2.74
C PRO A 162 -19.34 4.14 4.23
N GLN A 163 -20.54 3.65 4.54
CA GLN A 163 -20.91 3.32 5.92
C GLN A 163 -20.17 2.08 6.40
N ILE A 164 -20.01 1.05 5.56
CA ILE A 164 -19.24 -0.15 5.92
C ILE A 164 -17.79 0.25 6.20
N ALA A 165 -17.15 1.06 5.34
CA ALA A 165 -15.78 1.53 5.59
C ALA A 165 -15.64 2.27 6.94
N LYS A 166 -16.58 3.18 7.25
CA LYS A 166 -16.59 3.89 8.53
C LYS A 166 -16.77 2.96 9.73
N THR A 167 -17.72 2.03 9.66
CA THR A 167 -17.96 1.08 10.74
C THR A 167 -16.78 0.11 10.92
N SER A 168 -16.15 -0.35 9.84
CA SER A 168 -14.98 -1.22 9.91
C SER A 168 -13.77 -0.52 10.56
N LEU A 169 -13.64 0.80 10.43
CA LEU A 169 -12.62 1.57 11.16
C LEU A 169 -12.84 1.59 12.68
N LEU A 170 -14.06 1.32 13.15
CA LEU A 170 -14.41 1.27 14.58
C LEU A 170 -14.36 -0.15 15.16
N TYR A 171 -14.25 -1.17 14.31
CA TYR A 171 -14.26 -2.56 14.75
C TYR A 171 -12.82 -3.07 14.91
N HIS A 172 -12.41 -3.33 16.16
CA HIS A 172 -11.02 -3.65 16.51
C HIS A 172 -10.85 -5.03 17.16
N GLN A 173 -11.93 -5.80 17.32
CA GLN A 173 -11.92 -7.04 18.11
C GLN A 173 -11.05 -8.13 17.49
N ASP A 174 -10.95 -8.17 16.16
CA ASP A 174 -10.22 -9.20 15.44
C ASP A 174 -8.78 -8.79 15.11
N ILE A 175 -8.30 -7.65 15.62
CA ILE A 175 -6.96 -7.15 15.32
C ILE A 175 -5.90 -8.05 15.95
N ASP A 176 -4.97 -8.51 15.12
CA ASP A 176 -3.77 -9.21 15.57
C ASP A 176 -2.69 -8.21 15.98
N PHE A 177 -2.53 -8.05 17.29
CA PHE A 177 -1.52 -7.20 17.92
C PHE A 177 -0.13 -7.85 18.02
N SER A 178 0.02 -9.12 17.64
CA SER A 178 1.32 -9.82 17.68
C SER A 178 2.25 -9.38 16.55
N VAL A 179 1.71 -8.78 15.49
CA VAL A 179 2.50 -8.30 14.35
C VAL A 179 3.33 -7.08 14.75
N PRO A 180 4.67 -7.15 14.67
CA PRO A 180 5.51 -6.03 15.06
C PRO A 180 5.38 -4.85 14.09
N ILE A 181 5.31 -3.63 14.65
CA ILE A 181 5.26 -2.37 13.91
C ILE A 181 6.41 -1.48 14.36
N LYS A 182 7.26 -1.10 13.41
CA LYS A 182 8.38 -0.18 13.63
C LYS A 182 8.06 1.19 13.03
N LEU A 183 7.49 2.07 13.86
CA LEU A 183 7.36 3.49 13.52
C LEU A 183 8.72 4.18 13.68
N LEU A 184 8.95 5.28 12.95
CA LEU A 184 10.25 5.99 13.00
C LEU A 184 10.39 6.86 14.25
N ASP A 185 9.37 7.67 14.56
CA ASP A 185 9.51 8.75 15.54
C ASP A 185 8.93 8.43 16.93
N ARG A 186 8.27 7.29 17.10
CA ARG A 186 7.58 6.94 18.36
C ARG A 186 7.28 5.47 18.50
N LYS A 187 6.82 5.07 19.69
CA LYS A 187 6.18 3.77 19.91
C LYS A 187 4.74 3.82 19.41
N LEU A 188 4.22 2.68 18.97
CA LEU A 188 2.81 2.54 18.64
C LEU A 188 1.98 2.70 19.92
N ASP A 189 1.12 3.71 19.95
CA ASP A 189 0.04 3.83 20.91
C ASP A 189 -1.29 3.47 20.22
N TRP A 190 -1.82 2.30 20.59
CA TRP A 190 -3.08 1.82 20.04
C TRP A 190 -4.29 2.62 20.55
N GLN A 191 -4.24 3.09 21.79
CA GLN A 191 -5.33 3.89 22.36
C GLN A 191 -5.44 5.22 21.64
N GLU A 192 -4.32 5.88 21.37
CA GLU A 192 -4.27 7.10 20.55
C GLU A 192 -4.80 6.84 19.13
N THR A 193 -4.33 5.76 18.50
CA THR A 193 -4.72 5.37 17.14
C THR A 193 -6.23 5.15 17.03
N SER A 194 -6.79 4.30 17.89
CA SER A 194 -8.21 3.97 17.91
C SER A 194 -9.09 5.20 18.23
N MET A 195 -8.66 6.06 19.16
CA MET A 195 -9.37 7.31 19.46
C MET A 195 -9.40 8.25 18.27
N ARG A 196 -8.27 8.44 17.58
CA ARG A 196 -8.17 9.30 16.40
C ARG A 196 -9.05 8.82 15.24
N LEU A 197 -9.09 7.50 15.00
CA LEU A 197 -9.98 6.89 14.02
C LEU A 197 -11.44 7.12 14.38
N SER A 198 -11.81 6.92 15.65
CA SER A 198 -13.16 7.18 16.14
C SER A 198 -13.58 8.63 15.95
N GLN A 199 -12.72 9.58 16.33
CA GLN A 199 -12.97 11.01 16.12
C GLN A 199 -13.19 11.34 14.65
N ALA A 200 -12.37 10.77 13.76
CA ALA A 200 -12.50 10.96 12.32
C ALA A 200 -13.83 10.41 11.78
N VAL A 201 -14.32 9.28 12.28
CA VAL A 201 -15.63 8.74 11.85
C VAL A 201 -16.78 9.65 12.27
N HIS A 202 -16.74 10.22 13.47
CA HIS A 202 -17.77 11.12 13.98
C HIS A 202 -17.67 12.55 13.42
N ARG A 203 -16.49 12.95 12.93
CA ARG A 203 -16.21 14.25 12.29
C ARG A 203 -15.38 14.03 11.01
N PRO A 204 -16.01 13.50 9.95
CA PRO A 204 -15.33 13.01 8.75
C PRO A 204 -14.72 14.11 7.88
#